data_AF-A0A920M2G0-F1
#
_entry.id   AF-A0A920M2G0-F1
#
_cell.length_a   1.000
_cell.length_b   1.000
_cell.length_c   1.000
_cell.angle_alpha   90.00
_cell.angle_beta   90.00
_cell.angle_gamma   90.00
#
_symmetry.space_group_name_H-M   'P 1'
#
loop_
_entity.id
_entity.type
_entity.pdbx_description
1 polymer ?
#
loop_
_entity_poly.entity_id
_entity_poly.type
_entity_poly.pdbx_seq_one_letter_code
_entity_poly.pdbx_strand_id
1 'polypeptide(L)' 'MWAGITIMAFQFLSGFAYLALISPIFTFIQINFISGASIFTKRGLEKWGDQGDYILYIKNTPKYIPNFFK' A
#
# COMPACT_ATOMS: atom_id res chain seq x y z
N MET A 1 -13.75 -0.16 -7.67
CA MET A 1 -13.88 -1.62 -7.44
C MET A 1 -14.65 -1.93 -6.16
N TRP A 2 -14.14 -1.54 -4.98
CA TRP A 2 -14.79 -1.83 -3.68
C TRP A 2 -16.26 -1.40 -3.59
N ALA A 3 -16.62 -0.25 -4.16
CA ALA A 3 -18.03 0.18 -4.22
C ALA A 3 -18.95 -0.83 -4.92
N GLY A 4 -18.49 -1.48 -6.00
CA GLY A 4 -19.28 -2.50 -6.71
C GLY A 4 -19.45 -3.78 -5.90
N ILE A 5 -18.40 -4.20 -5.19
CA ILE A 5 -18.45 -5.36 -4.28
C ILE A 5 -19.43 -5.08 -3.14
N THR A 6 -19.38 -3.87 -2.55
CA THR A 6 -20.31 -3.44 -1.51
C THR A 6 -21.76 -3.49 -1.99
N ILE A 7 -22.05 -2.97 -3.19
CA ILE A 7 -23.41 -2.94 -3.75
C ILE A 7 -23.94 -4.38 -3.98
N MET A 8 -23.11 -5.27 -4.53
CA MET A 8 -23.50 -6.66 -4.76
C MET A 8 -23.72 -7.42 -3.45
N ALA A 9 -22.83 -7.20 -2.47
CA ALA A 9 -22.88 -7.88 -1.18
C ALA A 9 -23.95 -7.32 -0.24
N PHE A 10 -24.39 -6.07 -0.43
CA PHE A 10 -25.31 -5.37 0.49
C PHE A 10 -26.58 -6.17 0.83
N GLN A 11 -27.18 -6.82 -0.17
CA GLN A 11 -28.38 -7.66 -0.01
C GLN A 11 -28.15 -8.97 0.75
N PHE A 12 -26.90 -9.41 0.89
CA PHE A 12 -26.50 -10.65 1.57
C PHE A 12 -25.92 -10.40 2.97
N LEU A 13 -25.64 -9.13 3.31
CA LEU A 13 -25.11 -8.76 4.63
C LEU A 13 -26.24 -8.66 5.66
N SER A 14 -26.16 -9.44 6.73
CA SER A 14 -27.02 -9.32 7.90
C SER A 14 -26.21 -9.42 9.21
N GLY A 15 -26.67 -8.73 10.26
CA GLY A 15 -26.05 -8.77 11.58
C GLY A 15 -24.56 -8.38 11.56
N PHE A 16 -23.68 -9.25 12.03
CA PHE A 16 -22.23 -8.99 12.11
C PHE A 16 -21.52 -8.92 10.75
N ALA A 17 -22.18 -9.29 9.64
CA ALA A 17 -21.58 -9.26 8.31
C ALA A 17 -21.22 -7.84 7.85
N TYR A 18 -21.80 -6.79 8.44
CA TYR A 18 -21.43 -5.39 8.18
C TYR A 18 -19.97 -5.06 8.51
N LEU A 19 -19.29 -5.84 9.37
CA LEU A 19 -17.86 -5.67 9.60
C LEU A 19 -17.03 -5.91 8.32
N ALA A 20 -17.53 -6.69 7.36
CA ALA A 20 -16.85 -6.91 6.09
C ALA A 20 -16.68 -5.61 5.29
N LEU A 21 -17.51 -4.60 5.50
CA LEU A 21 -17.40 -3.30 4.82
C LEU A 21 -16.18 -2.47 5.27
N ILE A 22 -15.56 -2.83 6.41
CA ILE A 22 -14.33 -2.20 6.91
C ILE A 22 -13.07 -2.78 6.24
N SER A 23 -13.20 -3.90 5.52
CA SER A 23 -12.08 -4.54 4.81
C SER A 23 -11.33 -3.68 3.77
N PRO A 24 -11.90 -2.67 3.07
CA PRO A 24 -11.13 -1.77 2.20
C PRO A 24 -10.09 -0.97 2.99
N ILE A 25 -10.43 -0.58 4.23
CA ILE A 25 -9.52 0.18 5.10
C ILE A 25 -8.39 -0.71 5.57
N PHE A 26 -8.73 -1.95 5.97
CA PHE A 26 -7.73 -2.94 6.37
C PHE A 26 -6.77 -3.27 5.23
N THR A 27 -7.27 -3.51 4.02
CA THR A 27 -6.43 -3.80 2.84
C THR A 27 -5.56 -2.60 2.44
N PHE A 28 -6.09 -1.37 2.53
CA PHE A 28 -5.28 -0.16 2.33
C PHE A 28 -4.11 -0.08 3.33
N ILE A 29 -4.36 -0.37 4.60
CA ILE A 29 -3.31 -0.41 5.63
C ILE A 29 -2.30 -1.52 5.33
N GLN A 30 -2.75 -2.72 4.95
CA GLN A 30 -1.85 -3.83 4.62
C GLN A 30 -0.90 -3.48 3.47
N ILE A 31 -1.41 -2.86 2.40
CA ILE A 31 -0.60 -2.51 1.24
C ILE A 31 0.41 -1.40 1.58
N ASN A 32 -0.02 -0.38 2.34
CA ASN A 32 0.84 0.76 2.65
C ASN A 32 1.88 0.48 3.72
N PHE A 33 1.53 -0.28 4.76
CA PHE A 33 2.36 -0.43 5.96
C PHE A 33 3.00 -1.81 6.11
N ILE A 34 2.31 -2.86 5.70
CA ILE A 34 2.75 -4.25 5.95
C ILE A 34 3.51 -4.82 4.75
N SER A 35 3.10 -4.47 3.53
CA SER A 35 3.70 -4.99 2.29
C SER A 35 4.62 -4.01 1.57
N GLY A 36 4.47 -2.70 1.81
CA GLY A 36 4.98 -1.64 0.94
C GLY A 36 6.50 -1.51 0.90
N ALA A 37 7.00 -0.91 -0.18
CA ALA A 37 8.40 -0.65 -0.50
C ALA A 37 9.29 -0.13 0.66
N SER A 38 8.73 0.36 1.77
CA SER A 38 9.47 0.76 2.97
C SER A 38 10.33 -0.36 3.55
N ILE A 39 9.84 -1.61 3.60
CA ILE A 39 10.60 -2.75 4.15
C ILE A 39 11.79 -3.08 3.25
N PHE A 40 11.59 -3.07 1.93
CA PHE A 40 12.66 -3.28 0.95
C PHE A 40 13.66 -2.13 0.95
N THR A 41 13.19 -0.88 1.09
CA THR A 41 14.06 0.29 1.19
C THR A 41 14.92 0.22 2.44
N LYS A 42 14.34 -0.18 3.58
CA LYS A 42 15.06 -0.32 4.85
C LYS A 42 16.14 -1.40 4.76
N ARG A 43 15.80 -2.59 4.25
CA ARG A 43 16.78 -3.66 4.02
C ARG A 43 17.86 -3.27 3.00
N GLY A 44 17.48 -2.53 1.96
CA GLY A 44 18.46 -2.05 0.98
C GLY A 44 19.34 -0.93 1.54
N LEU A 45 18.84 -0.10 2.47
CA LEU A 45 19.65 0.89 3.18
C LEU A 45 20.64 0.21 4.12
N GLU A 46 20.27 -0.89 4.77
CA GLU A 46 21.20 -1.69 5.58
C GLU A 46 22.31 -2.32 4.74
N LYS A 47 22.05 -2.64 3.47
CA LYS A 47 23.01 -3.33 2.59
C LYS A 47 23.82 -2.40 1.67
N TRP A 48 23.24 -1.27 1.26
CA TRP A 48 23.81 -0.32 0.28
C TRP A 48 23.75 1.14 0.77
N GLY A 49 23.53 1.37 2.08
CA GLY A 49 23.44 2.71 2.66
C GLY A 49 24.72 3.55 2.56
N ASP A 50 25.88 2.91 2.42
CA ASP A 50 27.16 3.59 2.17
C ASP A 50 27.40 3.92 0.68
N GLN A 51 26.54 3.46 -0.24
CA GLN A 51 26.65 3.76 -1.67
C GLN A 51 25.80 4.97 -2.03
N GLY A 52 26.44 6.06 -2.44
CA GLY A 52 25.77 7.30 -2.87
C GLY A 52 24.76 7.09 -4.01
N ASP A 53 25.03 6.14 -4.91
CA ASP A 53 24.14 5.81 -6.04
C ASP A 53 22.79 5.24 -5.58
N TYR A 54 22.78 4.41 -4.53
CA TYR A 54 21.57 3.83 -3.98
C TYR A 54 20.70 4.87 -3.27
N ILE A 55 21.34 5.83 -2.56
CA ILE A 55 20.65 6.97 -1.95
C ILE A 55 20.01 7.85 -3.04
N LEU A 56 20.73 8.10 -4.15
CA LEU A 56 20.22 8.88 -5.28
C LEU A 56 19.03 8.18 -5.96
N TYR A 57 19.08 6.85 -6.10
CA TYR A 57 17.99 6.03 -6.63
C TYR A 57 16.72 6.14 -5.77
N ILE A 58 16.84 6.01 -4.43
CA ILE A 58 15.70 6.16 -3.51
C ILE A 58 15.11 7.57 -3.60
N LYS A 59 15.94 8.60 -3.70
CA LYS A 59 15.48 10.00 -3.78
C LYS A 59 14.72 10.29 -5.06
N ASN A 60 15.12 9.67 -6.18
CA ASN A 60 14.50 9.87 -7.49
C ASN A 60 13.29 8.96 -7.74
N THR A 61 13.11 7.89 -6.96
CA THR A 61 12.04 6.91 -7.17
C THR A 61 10.90 7.15 -6.18
N PRO A 62 9.77 7.72 -6.62
CA PRO A 62 8.61 7.93 -5.74
C PRO A 62 7.97 6.58 -5.38
N LYS A 63 7.70 6.34 -4.09
CA LYS A 63 7.30 5.02 -3.57
C LYS A 63 5.87 4.58 -3.93
N TYR A 64 4.93 5.51 -4.07
CA TYR A 64 3.50 5.18 -4.11
C TYR A 64 2.70 5.99 -5.13
N ILE A 65 3.18 7.19 -5.48
CA ILE A 65 2.52 8.05 -6.45
C ILE A 65 3.51 8.22 -7.60
N PRO A 66 3.24 7.69 -8.81
CA PRO A 66 4.08 7.98 -9.97
C PRO A 66 4.11 9.50 -10.16
N ASN A 67 5.33 10.06 -10.23
CA ASN A 67 5.50 11.49 -10.47
C ASN A 67 5.13 11.75 -11.94
N PHE A 68 3.87 12.12 -12.19
CA PHE A 68 3.38 12.43 -13.54
C PHE A 68 4.00 13.72 -14.13
N PHE A 69 4.74 14.48 -13.31
CA PHE A 69 5.47 15.68 -13.71
C PHE A 69 6.96 15.48 -13.48
N LYS A 70 7.65 14.95 -14.48
CA LYS A 70 9.07 15.18 -14.73
C LYS A 70 9.26 15.53 -16.19
#